data_AF-A0AAJ5N3Y7-F1
#
_entry.id   AF-A0AAJ5N3Y7-F1
#
_cell.length_a   1.000
_cell.length_b   1.000
_cell.length_c   1.000
_cell.angle_alpha   90.00
_cell.angle_beta   90.00
_cell.angle_gamma   90.00
#
_symmetry.space_group_name_H-M   'P 1'
#
loop_
_entity.id
_entity.type
_entity.pdbx_description
1 polymer ?
#
loop_
_entity_poly.entity_id
_entity_poly.type
_entity_poly.pdbx_seq_one_letter_code
_entity_poly.pdbx_strand_id
1 'polypeptide(L)'
;MKTVDEILAEITRVEAEDFFGFIRGDLIQALPFEAAQPFLNEGVTADQWVQCTDPAGEIRNYMPFAWDKANNCRGLSAGRSVNHMQAWLWLDGKDELAKRLDDVYEFYGKPCLVLVCKAYDIDWRALDDGIWCNDECSDGMSAESALREKDIWDEVCA
;
A
#
# COMPACT_ATOMS: atom_id res chain seq x y z
N MET A 1 -0.06 -2.41 -15.88
CA MET A 1 -0.98 -3.40 -15.29
C MET A 1 -0.47 -4.81 -15.56
N LYS A 2 -0.47 -5.67 -14.54
CA LYS A 2 -0.12 -7.09 -14.63
C LYS A 2 -1.20 -7.90 -15.36
N THR A 3 -0.79 -9.02 -15.95
CA THR A 3 -1.69 -9.96 -16.62
C THR A 3 -2.39 -10.89 -15.61
N VAL A 4 -3.48 -11.54 -16.04
CA VAL A 4 -4.23 -12.49 -15.21
C VAL A 4 -3.32 -13.62 -14.69
N ASP A 5 -2.48 -14.19 -15.56
CA ASP A 5 -1.58 -15.29 -15.19
C ASP A 5 -0.53 -14.84 -14.15
N GLU A 6 0.02 -13.63 -14.31
CA GLU A 6 0.93 -13.04 -13.32
C GLU A 6 0.23 -12.84 -11.98
N ILE A 7 -0.99 -12.30 -11.98
CA ILE A 7 -1.77 -12.04 -10.77
C ILE A 7 -2.09 -13.35 -10.03
N LEU A 8 -2.50 -14.40 -10.75
CA LEU A 8 -2.77 -15.72 -10.16
C LEU A 8 -1.51 -16.35 -9.54
N ALA A 9 -0.36 -16.22 -10.21
CA ALA A 9 0.91 -16.67 -9.68
C ALA A 9 1.28 -15.91 -8.39
N GLU A 10 1.07 -14.59 -8.37
CA GLU A 10 1.37 -13.76 -7.21
C GLU A 10 0.42 -14.04 -6.04
N ILE A 11 -0.87 -14.26 -6.28
CA ILE A 11 -1.85 -14.70 -5.26
C ILE A 11 -1.36 -15.96 -4.54
N THR A 12 -0.82 -16.91 -5.30
CA THR A 12 -0.26 -18.16 -4.75
C THR A 12 1.01 -17.89 -3.95
N ARG A 13 1.88 -16.98 -4.44
CA ARG A 13 3.14 -16.63 -3.76
C ARG A 13 2.89 -16.00 -2.40
N VAL A 14 1.95 -15.04 -2.31
CA VAL A 14 1.71 -14.26 -1.09
C VAL A 14 0.90 -15.03 -0.04
N GLU A 15 0.27 -16.16 -0.39
CA GLU A 15 -0.62 -16.90 0.51
C GLU A 15 0.02 -17.29 1.85
N ALA A 16 1.33 -17.59 1.86
CA ALA A 16 2.06 -17.95 3.06
C ALA A 16 2.47 -16.74 3.93
N GLU A 17 2.53 -15.54 3.35
CA GLU A 17 3.08 -14.33 3.97
C GLU A 17 1.98 -13.34 4.38
N ASP A 18 0.85 -13.33 3.68
CA ASP A 18 -0.28 -12.41 3.89
C ASP A 18 -1.31 -12.98 4.88
N PHE A 19 -0.92 -13.05 6.16
CA PHE A 19 -1.73 -13.65 7.23
C PHE A 19 -3.17 -13.13 7.31
N PHE A 20 -3.39 -11.85 7.00
CA PHE A 20 -4.72 -11.23 7.02
C PHE A 20 -5.43 -11.23 5.66
N GLY A 21 -4.76 -11.65 4.59
CA GLY A 21 -5.32 -11.68 3.24
C GLY A 21 -5.53 -10.30 2.61
N PHE A 22 -4.82 -9.26 3.08
CA PHE A 22 -5.00 -7.89 2.58
C PHE A 22 -4.42 -7.73 1.17
N ILE A 23 -3.17 -8.16 0.97
CA ILE A 23 -2.50 -8.11 -0.34
C ILE A 23 -3.25 -9.01 -1.33
N ARG A 24 -3.55 -10.24 -0.91
CA ARG A 24 -4.28 -11.22 -1.70
C ARG A 24 -5.65 -10.69 -2.12
N GLY A 25 -6.35 -9.99 -1.22
CA GLY A 25 -7.65 -9.37 -1.51
C GLY A 25 -7.60 -8.40 -2.68
N ASP A 26 -6.63 -7.49 -2.69
CA ASP A 26 -6.45 -6.53 -3.79
C ASP A 26 -6.05 -7.19 -5.10
N LEU A 27 -5.19 -8.22 -5.04
CA LEU A 27 -4.80 -9.00 -6.21
C LEU A 27 -6.00 -9.72 -6.82
N ILE A 28 -6.84 -10.35 -6.00
CA ILE A 28 -8.08 -10.99 -6.46
C ILE A 28 -9.00 -9.94 -7.08
N GLN A 29 -9.12 -8.76 -6.48
CA GLN A 29 -9.96 -7.67 -7.01
C GLN A 29 -9.49 -7.18 -8.39
N ALA A 30 -8.21 -7.34 -8.74
CA ALA A 30 -7.71 -7.01 -10.08
C ALA A 30 -8.07 -8.03 -11.16
N LEU A 31 -8.59 -9.21 -10.80
CA LEU A 31 -8.96 -10.26 -11.75
C LEU A 31 -10.33 -9.99 -12.40
N PRO A 32 -10.52 -10.37 -13.68
CA PRO A 32 -11.87 -10.47 -14.25
C PRO A 32 -12.69 -11.52 -13.49
N PHE A 33 -14.02 -11.39 -13.53
CA PHE A 33 -14.91 -12.20 -12.71
C PHE A 33 -14.67 -13.71 -12.88
N GLU A 34 -14.46 -14.19 -14.10
CA GLU A 34 -14.23 -15.61 -14.40
C GLU A 34 -13.00 -16.16 -13.69
N ALA A 35 -11.93 -15.36 -13.59
CA ALA A 35 -10.70 -15.74 -12.90
C ALA A 35 -10.78 -15.50 -11.39
N ALA A 36 -11.57 -14.52 -10.94
CA ALA A 36 -11.79 -14.25 -9.53
C ALA A 36 -12.70 -15.30 -8.86
N GLN A 37 -13.65 -15.88 -9.61
CA GLN A 37 -14.71 -16.75 -9.12
C GLN A 37 -14.27 -17.84 -8.12
N PRO A 38 -13.13 -18.56 -8.33
CA PRO A 38 -12.68 -19.59 -7.39
C PRO A 38 -12.36 -19.07 -5.98
N PHE A 39 -12.16 -17.76 -5.83
CA PHE A 39 -11.84 -17.10 -4.56
C PHE A 39 -13.05 -16.41 -3.91
N LEU A 40 -14.18 -16.34 -4.60
CA LEU A 40 -15.36 -15.63 -4.13
C LEU A 40 -16.29 -16.56 -3.34
N ASN A 41 -17.09 -15.96 -2.46
CA ASN A 41 -18.14 -16.68 -1.75
C ASN A 41 -19.19 -17.21 -2.74
N GLU A 42 -19.83 -18.33 -2.39
CA GLU A 42 -20.94 -18.87 -3.17
C GLU A 42 -22.04 -17.83 -3.36
N GLY A 43 -22.53 -17.69 -4.59
CA GLY A 43 -23.61 -16.78 -4.94
C GLY A 43 -23.19 -15.37 -5.37
N VAL A 44 -21.89 -15.03 -5.35
CA VAL A 44 -21.42 -13.80 -6.00
C VAL A 44 -21.57 -13.93 -7.51
N THR A 45 -22.23 -12.95 -8.13
CA THR A 45 -22.51 -12.89 -9.56
C THR A 45 -21.59 -11.88 -10.26
N ALA A 46 -21.46 -12.00 -11.58
CA ALA A 46 -20.64 -11.09 -12.38
C ALA A 46 -21.08 -9.61 -12.24
N ASP A 47 -22.39 -9.35 -12.14
CA ASP A 47 -22.94 -8.00 -11.97
C ASP A 47 -22.61 -7.37 -10.62
N GLN A 48 -22.29 -8.18 -9.60
CA GLN A 48 -21.86 -7.72 -8.28
C GLN A 48 -20.35 -7.52 -8.19
N TRP A 49 -19.60 -7.98 -9.19
CA TRP A 49 -18.16 -7.95 -9.18
C TRP A 49 -17.64 -6.58 -9.64
N VAL A 50 -16.86 -5.93 -8.78
CA VAL A 50 -16.20 -4.66 -9.09
C VAL A 50 -14.70 -4.91 -9.19
N GLN A 51 -14.25 -5.13 -10.42
CA GLN A 51 -12.83 -5.30 -10.72
C GLN A 51 -12.07 -3.98 -10.54
N CYS A 52 -10.91 -4.04 -9.91
CA CYS A 52 -9.93 -2.96 -9.90
C CYS A 52 -9.18 -2.94 -11.24
N THR A 53 -9.40 -1.89 -12.02
CA THR A 53 -8.75 -1.66 -13.33
C THR A 53 -7.85 -0.43 -13.36
N ASP A 54 -7.72 0.28 -12.24
CA ASP A 54 -6.85 1.44 -12.09
C ASP A 54 -6.17 1.47 -10.70
N PRO A 55 -5.13 0.63 -10.47
CA PRO A 55 -4.40 0.62 -9.21
C PRO A 55 -3.79 1.99 -8.85
N ALA A 56 -3.41 2.79 -9.85
CA ALA A 56 -2.89 4.13 -9.64
C ALA A 56 -3.99 5.09 -9.13
N GLY A 57 -5.22 4.91 -9.59
CA GLY A 57 -6.40 5.58 -9.07
C GLY A 57 -6.72 5.19 -7.62
N GLU A 58 -6.69 3.89 -7.32
CA GLU A 58 -6.88 3.37 -5.95
C GLU A 58 -5.86 3.96 -4.97
N ILE A 59 -4.57 3.97 -5.34
CA ILE A 59 -3.50 4.59 -4.54
C ILE A 59 -3.83 6.05 -4.23
N ARG A 60 -4.17 6.85 -5.24
CA ARG A 60 -4.47 8.29 -5.05
C ARG A 60 -5.69 8.51 -4.17
N ASN A 61 -6.74 7.74 -4.36
CA ASN A 61 -7.98 7.86 -3.61
C ASN A 61 -7.82 7.42 -2.14
N TYR A 62 -7.02 6.39 -1.90
CA TYR A 62 -6.80 5.83 -0.56
C TYR A 62 -5.73 6.58 0.24
N MET A 63 -4.84 7.33 -0.43
CA MET A 63 -3.69 7.98 0.22
C MET A 63 -4.07 8.87 1.41
N PRO A 64 -5.11 9.73 1.36
CA PRO A 64 -5.50 10.53 2.53
C PRO A 64 -5.91 9.67 3.73
N PHE A 65 -6.60 8.55 3.49
CA PHE A 65 -6.96 7.61 4.55
C PHE A 65 -5.73 6.91 5.12
N ALA A 66 -4.79 6.47 4.27
CA ALA A 66 -3.56 5.83 4.72
C ALA A 66 -2.74 6.75 5.65
N TRP A 67 -2.57 8.02 5.25
CA TRP A 67 -1.91 9.04 6.07
C TRP A 67 -2.66 9.31 7.38
N ASP A 68 -3.99 9.41 7.35
CA ASP A 68 -4.78 9.53 8.59
C ASP A 68 -4.51 8.39 9.57
N LYS A 69 -4.34 7.15 9.09
CA LYS A 69 -4.01 6.02 9.98
C LYS A 69 -2.59 6.07 10.52
N ALA A 70 -1.64 6.52 9.72
CA ALA A 70 -0.25 6.68 10.15
C ALA A 70 -0.10 7.83 11.16
N ASN A 71 -0.66 9.00 10.87
CA ASN A 71 -0.67 10.18 11.75
C ASN A 71 -1.30 9.86 13.13
N ASN A 72 -2.41 9.12 13.14
CA ASN A 72 -3.08 8.71 14.37
C ASN A 72 -2.52 7.43 15.01
N CYS A 73 -1.31 6.99 14.63
CA CYS A 73 -0.62 5.84 15.23
C CYS A 73 -1.46 4.54 15.25
N ARG A 74 -2.33 4.35 14.25
CA ARG A 74 -3.27 3.22 14.20
C ARG A 74 -2.62 1.97 13.61
N GLY A 75 -1.71 1.34 14.38
CA GLY A 75 -0.90 0.17 14.01
C GLY A 75 -1.50 -0.79 12.97
N LEU A 76 -2.59 -1.48 13.30
CA LEU A 76 -3.22 -2.46 12.40
C LEU A 76 -3.74 -1.83 11.10
N SER A 77 -4.33 -0.63 11.18
CA SER A 77 -4.88 0.04 10.00
C SER A 77 -3.79 0.66 9.13
N ALA A 78 -2.72 1.15 9.74
CA ALA A 78 -1.56 1.71 9.06
C ALA A 78 -0.77 0.62 8.32
N GLY A 79 -0.48 -0.51 9.00
CA GLY A 79 0.13 -1.68 8.36
C GLY A 79 -0.71 -2.22 7.20
N ARG A 80 -2.03 -2.36 7.40
CA ARG A 80 -2.94 -2.73 6.30
C ARG A 80 -2.88 -1.74 5.14
N SER A 81 -2.76 -0.44 5.41
CA SER A 81 -2.65 0.56 4.35
C SER A 81 -1.39 0.37 3.52
N VAL A 82 -0.25 0.02 4.13
CA VAL A 82 0.98 -0.32 3.40
C VAL A 82 0.80 -1.57 2.55
N ASN A 83 0.14 -2.61 3.07
CA ASN A 83 -0.19 -3.82 2.29
C ASN A 83 -1.00 -3.51 1.02
N HIS A 84 -2.02 -2.65 1.13
CA HIS A 84 -2.77 -2.19 -0.05
C HIS A 84 -1.86 -1.50 -1.08
N MET A 85 -0.96 -0.62 -0.61
CA MET A 85 0.01 0.05 -1.49
C MET A 85 0.94 -0.95 -2.18
N GLN A 86 1.42 -1.98 -1.48
CA GLN A 86 2.28 -3.03 -2.07
C GLN A 86 1.56 -3.75 -3.21
N ALA A 87 0.31 -4.18 -2.97
CA ALA A 87 -0.48 -4.85 -3.99
C ALA A 87 -0.71 -3.95 -5.22
N TRP A 88 -1.15 -2.71 -5.02
CA TRP A 88 -1.44 -1.79 -6.11
C TRP A 88 -0.19 -1.33 -6.87
N LEU A 89 0.94 -1.13 -6.17
CA LEU A 89 2.23 -0.86 -6.81
C LEU A 89 2.66 -2.00 -7.72
N TRP A 90 2.57 -3.24 -7.22
CA TRP A 90 2.92 -4.42 -7.99
C TRP A 90 2.00 -4.59 -9.21
N LEU A 91 0.68 -4.41 -9.02
CA LEU A 91 -0.30 -4.43 -10.11
C LEU A 91 0.00 -3.35 -11.17
N ASP A 92 0.50 -2.19 -10.77
CA ASP A 92 0.90 -1.12 -11.69
C ASP A 92 2.31 -1.28 -12.27
N GLY A 93 2.99 -2.40 -12.01
CA GLY A 93 4.31 -2.74 -12.56
C GLY A 93 5.48 -2.05 -11.87
N LYS A 94 5.29 -1.54 -10.64
CA LYS A 94 6.33 -0.94 -9.80
C LYS A 94 6.85 -1.93 -8.75
N ASP A 95 7.18 -3.15 -9.20
CA ASP A 95 7.52 -4.30 -8.36
C ASP A 95 8.64 -4.02 -7.35
N GLU A 96 9.70 -3.35 -7.79
CA GLU A 96 10.85 -3.04 -6.91
C GLU A 96 10.47 -2.03 -5.82
N LEU A 97 9.59 -1.07 -6.14
CA LEU A 97 9.07 -0.16 -5.13
C LEU A 97 8.14 -0.88 -4.15
N ALA A 98 7.32 -1.83 -4.63
CA ALA A 98 6.45 -2.63 -3.76
C ALA A 98 7.26 -3.42 -2.72
N LYS A 99 8.35 -4.09 -3.14
CA LYS A 99 9.25 -4.83 -2.24
C LYS A 99 9.93 -3.92 -1.23
N ARG A 100 10.41 -2.76 -1.69
CA ARG A 100 11.15 -1.81 -0.85
C ARG A 100 10.31 -1.25 0.31
N LEU A 101 8.97 -1.28 0.23
CA LEU A 101 8.12 -0.78 1.32
C LEU A 101 8.37 -1.54 2.63
N ASP A 102 8.71 -2.82 2.58
CA ASP A 102 9.02 -3.62 3.78
C ASP A 102 10.32 -3.15 4.45
N ASP A 103 11.32 -2.76 3.66
CA ASP A 103 12.64 -2.35 4.16
C ASP A 103 12.61 -1.02 4.93
N VAL A 104 11.63 -0.16 4.60
CA VAL A 104 11.53 1.19 5.15
C VAL A 104 10.38 1.36 6.14
N TYR A 105 9.67 0.28 6.49
CA TYR A 105 8.53 0.36 7.40
C TYR A 105 8.95 0.83 8.79
N GLU A 106 8.58 2.06 9.12
CA GLU A 106 8.72 2.68 10.45
C GLU A 106 7.70 3.81 10.57
N PHE A 107 7.47 4.32 11.77
CA PHE A 107 6.56 5.44 12.03
C PHE A 107 5.17 5.17 11.46
N TYR A 108 4.66 3.97 11.73
CA TYR A 108 3.38 3.50 11.17
C TYR A 108 3.31 3.53 9.62
N GLY A 109 4.44 3.34 8.95
CA GLY A 109 4.51 3.25 7.49
C GLY A 109 4.65 4.61 6.78
N LYS A 110 4.86 5.72 7.50
CA LYS A 110 5.04 7.05 6.87
C LYS A 110 6.17 7.07 5.81
N PRO A 111 7.37 6.49 6.02
CA PRO A 111 8.40 6.42 4.96
C PRO A 111 7.89 5.70 3.70
N CYS A 112 7.15 4.59 3.87
CA CYS A 112 6.55 3.85 2.77
C CYS A 112 5.59 4.76 1.97
N LEU A 113 4.70 5.47 2.68
CA LEU A 113 3.73 6.38 2.06
C LEU A 113 4.41 7.54 1.32
N VAL A 114 5.52 8.07 1.83
CA VAL A 114 6.30 9.11 1.13
C VAL A 114 6.83 8.59 -0.21
N LEU A 115 7.43 7.40 -0.25
CA LEU A 115 7.92 6.80 -1.50
C LEU A 115 6.79 6.59 -2.52
N VAL A 116 5.63 6.10 -2.05
CA VAL A 116 4.44 5.95 -2.90
C VAL A 116 3.99 7.32 -3.41
N CYS A 117 3.86 8.32 -2.54
CA CYS A 117 3.44 9.66 -2.93
C CYS A 117 4.36 10.26 -4.00
N LYS A 118 5.69 10.12 -3.84
CA LYS A 118 6.68 10.55 -4.83
C LYS A 118 6.46 9.86 -6.19
N ALA A 119 6.21 8.55 -6.19
CA ALA A 119 6.02 7.77 -7.42
C ALA A 119 4.71 8.12 -8.18
N TYR A 120 3.73 8.76 -7.52
CA TYR A 120 2.44 9.11 -8.11
C TYR A 120 2.16 10.63 -8.13
N ASP A 121 3.18 11.45 -7.85
CA ASP A 121 3.10 12.92 -7.83
C ASP A 121 2.06 13.47 -6.84
N ILE A 122 1.97 12.83 -5.66
CA ILE A 122 1.10 13.24 -4.55
C ILE A 122 1.93 14.10 -3.58
N ASP A 123 1.41 15.27 -3.21
CA ASP A 123 2.02 16.11 -2.18
C ASP A 123 1.78 15.51 -0.78
N TRP A 124 2.71 14.66 -0.35
CA TRP A 124 2.65 14.03 0.97
C TRP A 124 2.77 15.03 2.11
N ARG A 125 3.42 16.20 1.89
CA ARG A 125 3.55 17.23 2.94
C ARG A 125 2.23 17.86 3.31
N ALA A 126 1.26 17.87 2.38
CA ALA A 126 -0.09 18.31 2.65
C ALA A 126 -0.89 17.29 3.50
N LEU A 127 -0.42 16.04 3.61
CA LEU A 127 -1.07 14.94 4.35
C LEU A 127 -0.37 14.62 5.68
N ASP A 128 0.91 14.99 5.82
CA ASP A 128 1.69 14.79 7.04
C ASP A 128 1.32 15.79 8.13
N ASP A 129 1.25 15.33 9.38
CA ASP A 129 1.03 16.17 10.56
C ASP A 129 2.33 16.73 11.15
N GLY A 130 3.48 16.34 10.58
CA GLY A 130 4.81 16.78 10.98
C GLY A 130 5.38 16.04 12.19
N ILE A 131 4.67 15.04 12.75
CA ILE A 131 5.09 14.29 13.94
C ILE A 131 5.31 12.82 13.55
N TRP A 132 6.55 12.36 13.64
CA TRP A 132 6.91 10.99 13.28
C TRP A 132 7.34 10.24 14.53
N CYS A 133 6.51 9.30 14.99
CA CYS A 133 6.74 8.48 16.18
C CYS A 133 6.32 7.02 15.94
N ASN A 134 6.85 6.11 16.77
CA ASN A 134 6.51 4.67 16.74
C ASN A 134 5.52 4.29 17.85
N ASP A 135 5.12 5.25 18.67
CA ASP A 135 4.21 5.08 19.79
C ASP A 135 3.47 6.39 20.08
N GLU A 136 2.30 6.29 20.72
CA GLU A 136 1.40 7.42 21.00
C GLU A 136 1.96 8.41 22.05
N CYS A 137 3.10 8.13 22.67
CA CYS A 137 3.60 8.83 23.85
C CYS A 137 4.98 9.48 23.67
N SER A 138 5.66 9.29 22.54
CA SER A 138 6.98 9.87 22.31
C SER A 138 6.91 11.27 21.69
N ASP A 139 7.95 12.08 21.95
CA ASP A 139 8.06 13.47 21.46
C ASP A 139 8.17 13.56 19.92
N GLY A 140 8.22 12.43 19.23
CA GLY A 140 8.34 12.31 17.78
C GLY A 140 9.61 12.94 17.20
N MET A 141 9.75 12.85 15.88
CA MET A 141 10.76 13.58 15.13
C MET A 141 10.17 14.18 13.86
N SER A 142 10.96 15.04 13.21
CA SER A 142 10.58 15.62 11.92
C SER A 142 10.66 14.59 10.79
N ALA A 143 9.87 14.78 9.74
CA ALA A 143 9.97 14.00 8.52
C ALA A 143 11.40 14.01 7.93
N GLU A 144 12.10 15.15 7.96
CA GLU A 144 13.47 15.23 7.44
C GLU A 144 14.42 14.30 8.21
N SER A 145 14.37 14.34 9.54
CA SER A 145 15.20 13.47 10.38
C SER A 145 14.92 11.99 10.09
N ALA A 146 13.64 11.60 10.09
CA ALA A 146 13.21 10.23 9.86
C ALA A 146 13.62 9.71 8.47
N LEU A 147 13.40 10.51 7.43
CA LEU A 147 13.71 10.12 6.04
C LEU A 147 15.22 10.07 5.77
N ARG A 148 16.03 10.88 6.48
CA ARG A 148 17.51 10.79 6.42
C ARG A 148 18.03 9.54 7.11
N GLU A 149 17.45 9.13 8.23
CA GLU A 149 17.81 7.86 8.90
C GLU A 149 17.52 6.64 8.01
N LYS A 150 16.55 6.76 7.10
CA LYS A 150 16.21 5.75 6.10
C LYS A 150 16.95 5.88 4.77
N ASP A 151 17.85 6.85 4.62
CA ASP A 151 18.58 7.11 3.37
C ASP A 151 17.65 7.32 2.15
N ILE A 152 16.48 7.93 2.37
CA ILE A 152 15.50 8.20 1.30
C ILE A 152 15.19 9.69 1.11
N TRP A 153 15.70 10.57 1.98
CA TRP A 153 15.43 12.01 1.93
C TRP A 153 15.77 12.63 0.57
N ASP A 154 16.96 12.36 0.04
CA ASP A 154 17.44 12.96 -1.20
C ASP A 154 16.64 12.45 -2.43
N GLU A 155 16.15 11.21 -2.39
CA GLU A 155 15.30 10.66 -3.44
C GLU A 155 13.94 11.36 -3.53
N VAL A 156 13.36 11.68 -2.37
CA VAL A 156 12.00 12.23 -2.31
C VAL A 156 11.98 13.76 -2.40
N CYS A 157 13.12 14.42 -2.22
CA CYS A 157 13.27 15.88 -2.27
C CYS A 157 14.01 16.41 -3.51
N ALA A 158 14.53 15.54 -4.38
CA ALA A 158 15.04 15.91 -5.71
C ALA A 158 13.92 16.16 -6.73
#